data_AF-A0A2H3HK03-F1
#
_entry.id   AF-A0A2H3HK03-F1
#
_cell.length_a   1.000
_cell.length_b   1.000
_cell.length_c   1.000
_cell.angle_alpha   90.00
_cell.angle_beta   90.00
_cell.angle_gamma   90.00
#
_symmetry.space_group_name_H-M   'P 1'
#
loop_
_entity.id
_entity.type
_entity.pdbx_description
1 polymer ?
#
loop_
_entity_poly.entity_id
_entity_poly.type
_entity_poly.pdbx_seq_one_letter_code
_entity_poly.pdbx_strand_id
1 'polypeptide(L)'
;MAFNFNWSPLTADADFYRRARDLLTKALNKSPKPPIIVDDILVSEFNLGTVPPDLEILEIGDLAEDRFRGIFKMTYSGDAFLTLKTRVQVSNLFTSILEESSHALLFNSFLSFGDNCRSYIPLIAHFSNTPVVELDADRHP
;
A
#
# COMPACT_ATOMS: atom_id res chain seq x y z
N MET A 1 18.71 19.25 10.50
CA MET A 1 19.73 18.29 10.02
C MET A 1 19.00 17.17 9.27
N ALA A 2 19.51 16.70 8.13
CA ALA A 2 18.87 15.67 7.32
C ALA A 2 19.72 14.39 7.33
N PHE A 3 19.08 13.24 7.56
CA PHE A 3 19.70 11.92 7.44
C PHE A 3 19.83 11.58 5.94
N ASN A 4 20.98 11.07 5.49
CA ASN A 4 21.16 10.71 4.09
C ASN A 4 20.62 9.28 3.88
N PHE A 5 19.42 9.19 3.31
CA PHE A 5 18.77 7.93 3.01
C PHE A 5 18.97 7.56 1.54
N ASN A 6 19.66 6.44 1.31
CA ASN A 6 19.95 5.96 -0.05
C ASN A 6 18.71 5.30 -0.65
N TRP A 7 17.99 6.04 -1.50
CA TRP A 7 16.76 5.56 -2.13
C TRP A 7 17.00 4.58 -3.29
N SER A 8 17.98 4.87 -4.14
CA SER A 8 18.19 4.14 -5.40
C SER A 8 18.46 2.64 -5.24
N PRO A 9 19.24 2.16 -4.25
CA PRO A 9 19.44 0.73 -4.06
C PRO A 9 18.15 0.01 -3.64
N LEU A 10 17.31 0.68 -2.84
CA LEU A 10 16.02 0.17 -2.38
C LEU A 10 15.01 0.05 -3.52
N THR A 11 14.98 1.03 -4.43
CA THR A 11 14.04 1.04 -5.55
C THR A 11 14.44 0.13 -6.72
N ALA A 12 15.66 -0.42 -6.70
CA ALA A 12 16.16 -1.35 -7.72
C ALA A 12 16.21 -2.82 -7.27
N ASP A 13 15.97 -3.12 -5.99
CA ASP A 13 16.09 -4.47 -5.44
C ASP A 13 14.83 -5.34 -5.71
N ALA A 14 14.94 -6.25 -6.67
CA ALA A 14 13.86 -7.17 -7.03
C ALA A 14 13.43 -8.12 -5.89
N ASP A 15 14.35 -8.54 -5.02
CA ASP A 15 14.05 -9.41 -3.89
C ASP A 15 13.32 -8.65 -2.78
N PHE A 16 13.65 -7.37 -2.59
CA PHE A 16 12.85 -6.47 -1.75
C PHE A 16 11.41 -6.39 -2.26
N TYR A 17 11.19 -6.07 -3.55
CA TYR A 17 9.83 -5.97 -4.11
C TYR A 17 9.05 -7.27 -4.00
N ARG A 18 9.70 -8.42 -4.23
CA ARG A 18 9.06 -9.73 -4.05
C ARG A 18 8.60 -9.94 -2.61
N ARG A 19 9.49 -9.76 -1.63
CA ARG A 19 9.16 -9.94 -0.21
C ARG A 19 8.10 -8.94 0.26
N ALA A 20 8.20 -7.68 -0.16
CA ALA A 20 7.24 -6.65 0.20
C ALA A 20 5.83 -6.99 -0.32
N ARG A 21 5.71 -7.44 -1.58
CA ARG A 21 4.42 -7.89 -2.14
C ARG A 21 3.84 -9.08 -1.37
N ASP A 22 4.67 -10.05 -0.99
CA ASP A 22 4.24 -11.21 -0.21
C ASP A 22 3.74 -10.81 1.18
N LEU A 23 4.48 -9.92 1.87
CA LEU A 23 4.10 -9.42 3.19
C LEU A 23 2.82 -8.58 3.14
N LEU A 24 2.70 -7.67 2.16
CA LEU A 24 1.51 -6.86 1.96
C LEU A 24 0.29 -7.73 1.64
N THR A 25 0.43 -8.71 0.74
CA THR A 25 -0.64 -9.66 0.42
C THR A 25 -1.08 -10.42 1.68
N LYS A 26 -0.15 -10.93 2.48
CA LYS A 26 -0.48 -11.61 3.75
C LYS A 26 -1.17 -10.69 4.74
N ALA A 27 -0.68 -9.45 4.90
CA ALA A 27 -1.24 -8.48 5.82
C ALA A 27 -2.67 -8.07 5.43
N LEU A 28 -2.92 -7.82 4.13
CA LEU A 28 -4.24 -7.47 3.59
C LEU A 28 -5.28 -8.58 3.79
N ASN A 29 -4.85 -9.85 3.80
CA ASN A 29 -5.74 -11.00 3.96
C ASN A 29 -5.81 -11.54 5.41
N LYS A 30 -5.15 -10.89 6.38
CA LYS A 30 -5.13 -11.35 7.79
C LYS A 30 -6.46 -11.09 8.51
N SER A 31 -7.16 -10.01 8.14
CA SER A 31 -8.42 -9.62 8.76
C SER A 31 -9.62 -10.22 8.01
N PRO A 32 -10.76 -10.46 8.70
CA PRO A 32 -11.98 -10.88 8.03
C PRO A 32 -12.38 -9.85 6.98
N LYS A 33 -12.59 -10.33 5.76
CA LYS A 33 -12.89 -9.48 4.61
C LYS A 33 -14.35 -9.02 4.67
N PRO A 34 -14.65 -7.78 4.26
CA PRO A 34 -16.03 -7.34 4.08
C PRO A 34 -16.78 -8.28 3.12
N PRO A 35 -18.10 -8.51 3.31
CA PRO A 35 -18.87 -9.46 2.49
C PRO A 35 -18.85 -9.21 0.97
N ILE A 36 -18.53 -7.99 0.56
CA ILE A 36 -18.38 -7.61 -0.86
C ILE A 36 -17.13 -8.21 -1.50
N ILE A 37 -16.09 -8.50 -0.72
CA ILE A 37 -14.83 -9.09 -1.19
C ILE A 37 -14.94 -10.61 -1.03
N VAL A 38 -14.96 -11.33 -2.16
CA VAL A 38 -15.24 -12.77 -2.19
C VAL A 38 -14.01 -13.64 -2.40
N ASP A 39 -12.83 -13.02 -2.50
CA ASP A 39 -11.56 -13.72 -2.73
C ASP A 39 -10.41 -13.00 -2.03
N ASP A 40 -9.18 -13.50 -2.19
CA ASP A 40 -7.97 -12.84 -1.73
C ASP A 40 -7.75 -11.48 -2.39
N ILE A 41 -7.16 -10.57 -1.62
CA ILE A 41 -6.64 -9.29 -2.11
C ILE A 41 -5.19 -9.54 -2.49
N LEU A 42 -4.88 -9.45 -3.78
CA LEU A 42 -3.55 -9.70 -4.32
C LEU A 42 -2.86 -8.39 -4.65
N VAL A 43 -1.57 -8.28 -4.33
CA VAL A 43 -0.74 -7.18 -4.82
C VAL A 43 -0.25 -7.48 -6.23
N SER A 44 -0.80 -6.79 -7.24
CA SER A 44 -0.36 -6.98 -8.63
C SER A 44 0.86 -6.15 -8.99
N GLU A 45 0.91 -4.90 -8.52
CA GLU A 45 2.01 -3.98 -8.81
C GLU A 45 2.37 -3.21 -7.55
N PHE A 46 3.66 -2.98 -7.33
CA PHE A 46 4.17 -2.23 -6.20
C PHE A 46 5.40 -1.46 -6.67
N ASN A 47 5.40 -0.15 -6.46
CA ASN A 47 6.50 0.74 -6.81
C ASN A 47 6.66 1.77 -5.69
N LEU A 48 7.90 1.96 -5.22
CA LEU A 48 8.23 2.94 -4.20
C LEU A 48 8.30 4.38 -4.73
N GLY A 49 8.26 4.58 -6.04
CA GLY A 49 8.42 5.88 -6.67
C GLY A 49 9.89 6.28 -6.84
N THR A 50 10.08 7.37 -7.56
CA THR A 50 11.39 7.96 -7.87
C THR A 50 11.84 8.96 -6.82
N VAL A 51 10.90 9.57 -6.10
CA VAL A 51 11.16 10.59 -5.07
C VAL A 51 11.24 9.93 -3.68
N PRO A 52 12.33 10.11 -2.92
CA PRO A 52 12.43 9.62 -1.55
C PRO A 52 11.57 10.42 -0.58
N PRO A 53 11.24 9.86 0.60
CA PRO A 53 10.65 10.62 1.68
C PRO A 53 11.65 11.59 2.33
N ASP A 54 11.13 12.68 2.88
CA ASP A 54 11.84 13.50 3.86
C ASP A 54 11.78 12.83 5.24
N LEU A 55 12.93 12.73 5.90
CA LEU A 55 13.04 12.18 7.25
C LEU A 55 13.47 13.27 8.24
N GLU A 56 12.62 13.52 9.23
CA GLU A 56 12.88 14.42 10.35
C GLU A 56 13.04 13.60 11.64
N ILE A 57 14.12 13.82 12.37
CA ILE A 57 14.35 13.18 13.66
C ILE A 57 13.51 13.91 14.70
N LEU A 58 12.57 13.20 15.33
CA LEU A 58 11.77 13.74 16.42
C LEU A 58 12.43 13.46 17.77
N GLU A 59 12.88 12.22 17.96
CA GLU A 59 13.49 11.77 19.22
C GLU A 59 14.60 10.76 18.93
N ILE A 60 15.69 10.84 19.68
CA ILE A 60 16.70 9.78 19.75
C ILE A 60 16.60 9.19 21.14
N GLY A 61 16.28 7.90 21.20
CA GLY A 61 16.16 7.15 22.45
C GLY A 61 17.51 6.64 22.92
N ASP A 62 17.96 5.55 22.31
CA ASP A 62 19.21 4.87 22.67
C ASP A 62 20.17 4.88 21.47
N LEU A 63 21.42 5.27 21.73
CA LEU A 63 22.48 5.37 20.72
C LEU A 63 23.74 4.70 21.30
N ALA A 64 23.99 3.47 20.86
CA ALA A 64 25.18 2.69 21.15
C ALA A 64 25.83 2.22 19.84
N GLU A 65 27.02 1.62 19.94
CA GLU A 65 27.76 1.12 18.75
C GLU A 65 26.96 0.05 17.97
N ASP A 66 26.09 -0.67 18.66
CA ASP A 66 25.29 -1.79 18.16
C ASP A 66 23.78 -1.56 18.19
N ARG A 67 23.32 -0.43 18.75
CA ARG A 67 21.90 -0.14 18.95
C ARG A 67 21.56 1.28 18.57
N PHE A 68 20.48 1.42 17.83
CA PHE A 68 19.92 2.71 17.50
C PHE A 68 18.40 2.67 17.62
N ARG A 69 17.87 3.46 18.55
CA ARG A 69 16.43 3.69 18.71
C ARG A 69 16.12 5.15 18.46
N GLY A 70 15.24 5.43 17.52
CA GLY A 70 14.82 6.79 17.21
C GLY A 70 13.40 6.84 16.69
N ILE A 71 12.74 7.96 16.97
CA ILE A 71 11.44 8.29 16.40
C ILE A 71 11.67 9.27 15.26
N PHE A 72 11.16 8.91 14.09
CA PHE A 72 11.28 9.72 12.89
C PHE A 72 9.90 10.09 12.36
N LYS A 73 9.78 11.34 11.95
CA LYS A 73 8.69 11.77 11.10
C LYS A 73 9.11 11.53 9.65
N MET A 74 8.36 10.66 8.98
CA MET A 74 8.53 10.39 7.57
C MET A 74 7.46 11.14 6.78
N THR A 75 7.89 12.05 5.91
CA THR A 75 6.99 12.77 5.02
C THR A 75 7.23 12.27 3.60
N TYR A 76 6.28 11.50 3.08
CA TYR A 76 6.34 11.02 1.71
C TYR A 76 5.43 11.86 0.81
N SER A 77 6.05 12.56 -0.15
CA SER A 77 5.40 13.40 -1.16
C SER A 77 5.74 12.95 -2.58
N GLY A 78 6.12 11.68 -2.73
CA GLY A 78 6.53 11.09 -3.99
C GLY A 78 5.40 10.41 -4.77
N ASP A 79 5.83 9.56 -5.70
CA ASP A 79 5.05 8.92 -6.75
C ASP A 79 4.84 7.41 -6.55
N ALA A 80 4.98 6.92 -5.31
CA ALA A 80 4.73 5.52 -4.97
C ALA A 80 3.28 5.12 -5.28
N PHE A 81 3.13 3.90 -5.76
CA PHE A 81 1.82 3.32 -6.02
C PHE A 81 1.77 1.83 -5.67
N LEU A 82 0.57 1.39 -5.33
CA LEU A 82 0.23 0.00 -5.07
C LEU A 82 -1.03 -0.34 -5.84
N THR A 83 -0.94 -1.34 -6.71
CA THR A 83 -2.11 -1.87 -7.42
C THR A 83 -2.51 -3.19 -6.79
N LEU A 84 -3.75 -3.22 -6.32
CA LEU A 84 -4.38 -4.39 -5.76
C LEU A 84 -5.37 -4.98 -6.75
N LYS A 85 -5.53 -6.30 -6.73
CA LYS A 85 -6.56 -7.00 -7.48
C LYS A 85 -7.32 -7.90 -6.53
N THR A 86 -8.64 -7.82 -6.57
CA THR A 86 -9.51 -8.73 -5.83
C THR A 86 -10.76 -9.05 -6.62
N ARG A 87 -11.46 -10.12 -6.23
CA ARG A 87 -12.79 -10.43 -6.77
C ARG A 87 -13.84 -9.85 -5.84
N VAL A 88 -14.80 -9.14 -6.44
CA VAL A 88 -15.97 -8.66 -5.71
C VAL A 88 -17.23 -9.35 -6.20
N GLN A 89 -18.19 -9.46 -5.31
CA GLN A 89 -19.56 -9.79 -5.66
C GLN A 89 -20.41 -8.54 -5.47
N VAL A 90 -20.97 -8.03 -6.56
CA VAL A 90 -21.86 -6.87 -6.53
C VAL A 90 -23.30 -7.38 -6.55
N SER A 91 -24.09 -7.01 -5.53
CA SER A 91 -25.55 -7.17 -5.59
C SER A 91 -26.16 -5.93 -6.25
N ASN A 92 -27.29 -6.08 -6.96
CA ASN A 92 -27.94 -4.98 -7.70
C ASN A 92 -28.25 -3.72 -6.86
N LEU A 93 -28.29 -3.82 -5.53
CA LEU A 93 -28.52 -2.70 -4.62
C LEU A 93 -27.26 -1.84 -4.37
N PHE A 94 -26.06 -2.37 -4.59
CA PHE A 94 -24.81 -1.64 -4.34
C PHE A 94 -24.36 -0.80 -5.54
N THR A 95 -24.75 -1.20 -6.77
CA THR A 95 -24.46 -0.49 -8.02
C THR A 95 -24.98 0.95 -7.99
N SER A 96 -26.19 1.18 -7.45
CA SER A 96 -26.77 2.54 -7.34
C SER A 96 -26.05 3.44 -6.34
N ILE A 97 -25.35 2.88 -5.36
CA ILE A 97 -24.66 3.63 -4.29
C ILE A 97 -23.27 4.09 -4.76
N LEU A 98 -22.62 3.30 -5.61
CA LEU A 98 -21.35 3.68 -6.23
C LEU A 98 -21.51 4.71 -7.34
N GLU A 99 -22.69 4.78 -7.96
CA GLU A 99 -23.04 5.76 -8.99
C GLU A 99 -23.07 7.20 -8.46
N GLU A 100 -23.28 7.36 -7.15
CA GLU A 100 -23.38 8.66 -6.47
C GLU A 100 -22.00 9.25 -6.09
N SER A 101 -20.92 8.47 -6.23
CA SER A 101 -19.55 8.95 -6.05
C SER A 101 -18.93 9.31 -7.40
N SER A 102 -18.44 10.54 -7.54
CA SER A 102 -18.01 11.23 -8.76
C SER A 102 -16.92 10.54 -9.62
N HIS A 103 -16.49 9.33 -9.28
CA HIS A 103 -15.57 8.48 -10.03
C HIS A 103 -16.28 7.40 -10.88
N ALA A 104 -17.61 7.31 -10.86
CA ALA A 104 -18.40 6.29 -11.54
C ALA A 104 -18.34 6.30 -13.09
N LEU A 105 -17.92 7.40 -13.72
CA LEU A 105 -18.00 7.55 -15.17
C LEU A 105 -16.97 6.73 -15.97
N LEU A 106 -15.93 6.17 -15.34
CA LEU A 106 -15.00 5.26 -16.02
C LEU A 106 -15.40 3.78 -15.92
N PHE A 107 -16.35 3.43 -15.06
CA PHE A 107 -16.78 2.03 -14.87
C PHE A 107 -17.83 1.59 -15.90
N ASN A 108 -18.59 2.55 -16.46
CA ASN A 108 -19.71 2.29 -17.37
C ASN A 108 -19.32 1.73 -18.74
N SER A 109 -18.04 1.75 -19.12
CA SER A 109 -17.62 1.23 -20.43
C SER A 109 -17.21 -0.25 -20.41
N PHE A 110 -17.09 -0.88 -19.24
CA PHE A 110 -16.46 -2.21 -19.16
C PHE A 110 -17.39 -3.39 -18.88
N LEU A 111 -18.67 -3.18 -18.56
CA LEU A 111 -19.47 -4.28 -18.06
C LEU A 111 -20.90 -4.28 -18.62
N SER A 112 -21.08 -5.03 -19.72
CA SER A 112 -22.38 -5.63 -20.05
C SER A 112 -22.59 -6.81 -19.11
N PHE A 113 -23.46 -6.62 -18.11
CA PHE A 113 -23.65 -7.55 -17.00
C PHE A 113 -24.84 -8.50 -17.26
N GLY A 114 -24.57 -9.80 -17.36
CA GLY A 114 -25.56 -10.88 -17.18
C GLY A 114 -25.53 -11.44 -15.76
N ASP A 115 -26.62 -12.09 -15.31
CA ASP A 115 -27.02 -12.43 -13.92
C ASP A 115 -26.05 -13.27 -13.02
N ASN A 116 -24.72 -13.20 -13.17
CA ASN A 116 -23.79 -13.90 -12.29
C ASN A 116 -22.37 -13.29 -12.25
N CYS A 117 -22.25 -11.96 -12.25
CA CYS A 117 -20.95 -11.35 -12.48
C CYS A 117 -20.03 -11.31 -11.25
N ARG A 118 -19.11 -12.28 -11.23
CA ARG A 118 -17.84 -12.22 -10.52
C ARG A 118 -16.86 -11.41 -11.37
N SER A 119 -16.66 -10.14 -11.05
CA SER A 119 -15.73 -9.26 -11.78
C SER A 119 -14.46 -9.02 -10.96
N TYR A 120 -13.31 -9.06 -11.62
CA TYR A 120 -12.05 -8.60 -11.05
C TYR A 120 -11.98 -7.08 -11.17
N ILE A 121 -11.89 -6.39 -10.03
CA ILE A 121 -11.73 -4.94 -10.02
C ILE A 121 -10.31 -4.62 -9.56
N PRO A 122 -9.49 -3.94 -10.38
CA PRO A 122 -8.24 -3.37 -9.92
C PRO A 122 -8.53 -2.18 -9.01
N LEU A 123 -7.92 -2.17 -7.82
CA LEU A 123 -7.94 -1.04 -6.90
C LEU A 123 -6.53 -0.45 -6.87
N ILE A 124 -6.37 0.78 -7.34
CA ILE A 124 -5.08 1.49 -7.31
C ILE A 124 -5.08 2.42 -6.09
N ALA A 125 -4.10 2.23 -5.20
CA ALA A 125 -3.85 3.10 -4.08
C ALA A 125 -2.61 3.95 -4.36
N HIS A 126 -2.75 5.27 -4.20
CA HIS A 126 -1.64 6.21 -4.20
C HIS A 126 -1.24 6.50 -2.75
N PHE A 127 0.05 6.43 -2.45
CA PHE A 127 0.55 6.78 -1.12
C PHE A 127 0.75 8.30 -1.04
N SER A 128 -0.24 9.02 -0.50
CA SER A 128 -0.20 10.49 -0.41
C SER A 128 -0.20 11.05 1.01
N ASN A 129 0.14 10.24 2.03
CA ASN A 129 0.07 10.67 3.43
C ASN A 129 1.40 10.51 4.17
N THR A 130 1.56 11.29 5.24
CA THR A 130 2.70 11.32 6.17
C THR A 130 2.54 10.27 7.28
N PRO A 131 3.22 9.11 7.24
CA PRO A 131 3.28 8.21 8.38
C PRO A 131 4.31 8.69 9.42
N VAL A 132 3.97 8.59 10.71
CA VAL A 132 4.99 8.58 11.77
C VAL A 132 5.53 7.15 11.84
N VAL A 133 6.84 6.99 11.69
CA VAL A 133 7.49 5.68 11.67
C VAL A 133 8.45 5.60 12.85
N GLU A 134 8.22 4.60 13.71
CA GLU A 134 9.16 4.23 14.75
C GLU A 134 10.15 3.22 14.16
N LEU A 135 11.43 3.55 14.19
CA LEU A 135 12.49 2.66 13.71
C LEU A 135 13.24 2.12 14.94
N ASP A 136 13.05 0.83 15.18
CA ASP A 136 13.82 0.07 16.16
C ASP A 136 14.80 -0.84 15.40
N ALA A 137 16.08 -0.45 15.38
CA ALA A 137 17.14 -1.23 14.75
C ALA A 137 17.80 -2.14 15.79
N ASP A 138 17.03 -3.05 16.36
CA ASP A 138 17.54 -4.08 17.26
C ASP A 138 18.23 -5.20 16.46
N ARG A 139 19.55 -5.30 16.59
CA ARG A 139 20.31 -6.49 16.17
C ARG A 139 19.99 -7.64 17.14
N HIS A 140 18.99 -8.45 16.84
CA HIS A 140 18.89 -9.76 17.48
C HIS A 140 19.80 -10.78 16.74
N PRO A 141 20.62 -11.55 17.47
CA PRO A 141 21.53 -12.56 16.90
C PRO A 141 20.81 -13.73 16.24
#